data_AF-A0A3M1TF27-F1
#
_entry.id   AF-A0A3M1TF27-F1
#
_cell.length_a   1.000
_cell.length_b   1.000
_cell.length_c   1.000
_cell.angle_alpha   90.00
_cell.angle_beta   90.00
_cell.angle_gamma   90.00
#
_symmetry.space_group_name_H-M   'P 1'
#
loop_
_entity.id
_entity.type
_entity.pdbx_description
1 polymer ?
#
loop_
_entity_poly.entity_id
_entity_poly.type
_entity_poly.pdbx_seq_one_letter_code
_entity_poly.pdbx_strand_id
1 'polypeptide(L)'
;MVTGLVLLPPRNAVLPAQTRTKGLPVQMSIFVKPGGPRASVRPHGAKPGERVAPGDALRFAVGAARAGHLSVWEEEGSGRLVQHFPIGGAPATRPWPAGPPRLLPGSLVLDESAGPSRFAAVLCEEPLEPEPLRNAVAQILSRIDAPVGSAPAETDSCVGMVFELKKASGGG
;
A
#
# COMPACT_ATOMS: atom_id res chain seq x y z
N MET A 1 2.26 -18.09 65.68
CA MET A 1 3.43 -17.86 64.81
C MET A 1 3.15 -18.57 63.49
N VAL A 2 2.66 -17.82 62.48
CA VAL A 2 3.28 -17.50 61.16
C VAL A 2 3.73 -18.78 60.41
N THR A 3 3.38 -19.08 59.16
CA THR A 3 3.16 -18.21 57.98
C THR A 3 2.42 -19.02 56.91
N GLY A 4 1.33 -18.47 56.36
CA GLY A 4 0.70 -18.99 55.14
C GLY A 4 1.40 -18.43 53.90
N LEU A 5 1.64 -19.28 52.90
CA LEU A 5 2.06 -18.87 51.57
C LEU A 5 0.93 -19.18 50.58
N VAL A 6 0.21 -18.15 50.18
CA VAL A 6 -0.73 -18.19 49.06
C VAL A 6 0.01 -17.65 47.84
N LEU A 7 0.28 -18.51 46.86
CA LEU A 7 0.77 -18.09 45.55
C LEU A 7 -0.40 -17.48 44.76
N LEU A 8 -0.41 -16.16 44.62
CA LEU A 8 -1.22 -15.45 43.64
C LEU A 8 -0.46 -15.38 42.31
N PRO A 9 -1.05 -15.77 41.16
CA PRO A 9 -0.45 -15.52 39.86
C PRO A 9 -0.46 -14.00 39.55
N PRO A 10 0.50 -13.50 38.76
CA PRO A 10 0.53 -12.10 38.35
C PRO A 10 -0.71 -11.77 37.50
N ARG A 11 -1.60 -10.96 38.08
CA ARG A 11 -2.70 -10.29 37.36
C ARG A 11 -2.13 -9.07 36.63
N ASN A 12 -1.51 -9.30 35.47
CA ASN A 12 -1.44 -8.38 34.34
C ASN A 12 -0.70 -9.04 33.17
N ALA A 13 -1.21 -10.18 32.71
CA ALA A 13 -1.04 -10.53 31.31
C ALA A 13 -1.95 -9.58 30.52
N VAL A 14 -1.38 -8.54 29.92
CA VAL A 14 -2.05 -7.85 28.81
C VAL A 14 -2.24 -8.91 27.74
N LEU A 15 -3.46 -9.41 27.64
CA LEU A 15 -3.86 -10.29 26.54
C LEU A 15 -3.49 -9.55 25.24
N PRO A 16 -2.75 -10.14 24.30
CA PRO A 16 -2.55 -9.51 23.01
C PRO A 16 -3.93 -9.18 22.47
N ALA A 17 -4.13 -7.89 22.15
CA ALA A 17 -5.35 -7.39 21.57
C ALA A 17 -5.75 -8.36 20.47
N GLN A 18 -6.95 -8.92 20.60
CA GLN A 18 -7.42 -10.01 19.75
C GLN A 18 -7.16 -9.63 18.29
N THR A 19 -6.24 -10.35 17.66
CA THR A 19 -5.96 -10.25 16.24
C THR A 19 -7.22 -10.72 15.54
N ARG A 20 -8.10 -9.77 15.22
CA ARG A 20 -9.21 -10.04 14.30
C ARG A 20 -8.60 -10.17 12.92
N THR A 21 -8.17 -11.39 12.60
CA THR A 21 -7.72 -11.80 11.27
C THR A 21 -8.92 -11.81 10.31
N LYS A 22 -9.37 -10.62 9.90
CA LYS A 22 -10.27 -10.50 8.75
C LYS A 22 -9.88 -9.28 7.92
N GLY A 23 -8.79 -9.45 7.16
CA GLY A 23 -8.28 -8.48 6.20
C GLY A 23 -6.76 -8.57 6.07
N LEU A 24 -6.24 -8.27 4.88
CA LEU A 24 -4.82 -7.98 4.69
C LEU A 24 -4.41 -6.80 5.59
N PRO A 25 -3.17 -6.75 6.10
CA PRO A 25 -2.70 -5.68 6.99
C PRO A 25 -2.81 -4.30 6.33
N VAL A 26 -2.62 -4.25 5.01
CA VAL A 26 -2.86 -3.09 4.14
C VAL A 26 -3.73 -3.54 2.97
N GLN A 27 -4.67 -2.68 2.57
CA GLN A 27 -5.55 -2.88 1.41
C GLN A 27 -5.45 -1.67 0.50
N MET A 28 -5.44 -1.89 -0.81
CA MET A 28 -5.36 -0.85 -1.82
C MET A 28 -6.31 -1.19 -2.95
N SER A 29 -7.04 -0.16 -3.39
CA SER A 29 -7.85 -0.19 -4.60
C SER A 29 -7.47 0.99 -5.47
N ILE A 30 -7.39 0.75 -6.78
CA ILE A 30 -7.16 1.80 -7.77
C ILE A 30 -8.47 2.02 -8.51
N PHE A 31 -8.89 3.28 -8.62
CA PHE A 31 -10.02 3.70 -9.42
C PHE A 31 -9.51 4.40 -10.66
N VAL A 32 -10.01 4.00 -11.82
CA VAL A 32 -9.69 4.60 -13.12
C VAL A 32 -10.84 5.51 -13.53
N LYS A 33 -10.52 6.76 -13.84
CA LYS A 33 -11.37 7.63 -14.64
C LYS A 33 -10.79 7.67 -16.06
N PRO A 34 -11.45 7.03 -17.03
CA PRO A 34 -10.95 7.02 -18.40
C PRO A 34 -10.80 8.42 -18.99
N GLY A 35 -9.72 8.63 -19.76
CA GLY A 35 -9.41 9.88 -20.43
C GLY A 35 -9.57 9.82 -21.95
N GLY A 36 -9.33 10.97 -22.61
CA GLY A 36 -9.28 11.08 -24.07
C GLY A 36 -10.53 10.52 -24.77
N PRO A 37 -10.39 9.67 -25.80
CA PRO A 37 -11.52 9.07 -26.52
C PRO A 37 -12.47 8.25 -25.64
N ARG A 38 -12.03 7.80 -24.46
CA ARG A 38 -12.82 7.02 -23.50
C ARG A 38 -13.44 7.87 -22.38
N ALA A 39 -13.34 9.20 -22.43
CA ALA A 39 -13.81 10.07 -21.35
C ALA A 39 -15.31 9.95 -20.99
N SER A 40 -16.14 9.41 -21.90
CA SER A 40 -17.55 9.11 -21.64
C SER A 40 -17.78 7.85 -20.79
N VAL A 41 -16.76 6.99 -20.66
CA VAL A 41 -16.82 5.77 -19.85
C VAL A 41 -16.82 6.16 -18.36
N ARG A 42 -17.73 5.54 -17.59
CA ARG A 42 -17.83 5.83 -16.15
C ARG A 42 -16.56 5.40 -15.40
N PRO A 43 -16.16 6.13 -14.35
CA PRO A 43 -15.10 5.69 -13.46
C PRO A 43 -15.42 4.32 -12.85
N HIS A 44 -14.40 3.48 -12.68
CA HIS A 44 -14.54 2.12 -12.16
C HIS A 44 -13.32 1.71 -11.34
N GLY A 45 -13.47 0.66 -10.54
CA GLY A 45 -12.33 0.03 -9.86
C GLY A 45 -11.53 -0.81 -10.85
N ALA A 46 -10.22 -0.60 -10.89
CA ALA A 46 -9.31 -1.39 -11.69
C ALA A 46 -9.23 -2.83 -11.18
N LYS A 47 -8.97 -3.77 -12.08
CA LYS A 47 -8.56 -5.14 -11.77
C LYS A 47 -7.04 -5.27 -11.86
N PRO A 48 -6.41 -6.16 -11.07
CA PRO A 48 -4.99 -6.45 -11.24
C PRO A 48 -4.66 -6.87 -12.66
N GLY A 49 -3.60 -6.29 -13.23
CA GLY A 49 -3.15 -6.51 -14.61
C GLY A 49 -4.03 -5.86 -15.68
N GLU A 50 -5.02 -5.05 -15.29
CA GLU A 50 -5.87 -4.31 -16.22
C GLU A 50 -5.05 -3.35 -17.08
N ARG A 51 -5.46 -3.20 -18.34
CA ARG A 51 -4.89 -2.23 -19.25
C ARG A 51 -5.48 -0.84 -19.02
N VAL A 52 -4.60 0.13 -18.82
CA VAL A 52 -4.90 1.56 -18.70
C VAL A 52 -4.19 2.30 -19.82
N ALA A 53 -4.74 3.41 -20.28
CA ALA A 53 -4.16 4.17 -21.39
C ALA A 53 -3.67 5.56 -20.94
N PRO A 54 -2.79 6.19 -21.73
CA PRO A 54 -2.42 7.58 -21.53
C PRO A 54 -3.66 8.48 -21.41
N GLY A 55 -3.61 9.44 -20.50
CA GLY A 55 -4.72 10.35 -20.17
C GLY A 55 -5.74 9.80 -19.18
N ASP A 56 -5.73 8.51 -18.85
CA ASP A 56 -6.52 7.99 -17.73
C ASP A 56 -6.07 8.60 -16.41
N ALA A 57 -7.02 8.95 -15.54
CA ALA A 57 -6.72 9.42 -14.20
C ALA A 57 -6.93 8.30 -13.18
N LEU A 58 -5.88 7.97 -12.43
CA LEU A 58 -5.89 7.00 -11.35
C LEU A 58 -6.12 7.68 -10.01
N ARG A 59 -6.95 7.07 -9.17
CA ARG A 59 -7.14 7.48 -7.77
C ARG A 59 -7.06 6.29 -6.85
N PHE A 60 -6.31 6.44 -5.76
CA PHE A 60 -6.07 5.36 -4.81
C PHE A 60 -7.04 5.43 -3.64
N ALA A 61 -7.49 4.28 -3.14
CA ALA A 61 -8.05 4.13 -1.82
C ALA A 61 -7.21 3.13 -1.02
N VAL A 62 -6.88 3.47 0.22
CA VAL A 62 -6.06 2.62 1.09
C VAL A 62 -6.76 2.37 2.42
N GLY A 63 -6.82 1.10 2.82
CA GLY A 63 -7.31 0.63 4.12
C GLY A 63 -6.17 0.00 4.91
N ALA A 64 -6.29 0.01 6.24
CA ALA A 64 -5.26 -0.51 7.12
C ALA A 64 -5.87 -1.21 8.34
N ALA A 65 -5.32 -2.35 8.73
CA ALA A 65 -5.77 -3.09 9.92
C ALA A 65 -5.41 -2.35 11.23
N ARG A 66 -4.35 -1.54 11.20
CA ARG A 66 -3.84 -0.72 12.31
C ARG A 66 -3.42 0.66 11.82
N ALA A 67 -3.29 1.61 12.74
CA ALA A 67 -2.73 2.92 12.40
C ALA A 67 -1.22 2.78 12.14
N GLY A 68 -0.68 3.65 11.29
CA GLY A 68 0.74 3.66 10.93
C GLY A 68 1.04 4.73 9.88
N HIS A 69 2.24 4.74 9.33
CA HIS A 69 2.73 5.75 8.40
C HIS A 69 2.61 5.22 6.97
N LEU A 70 1.64 5.75 6.22
CA LEU A 70 1.31 5.28 4.88
C LEU A 70 2.12 6.02 3.81
N SER A 71 2.65 5.25 2.86
CA SER A 71 3.13 5.76 1.59
C SER A 71 2.62 4.93 0.42
N VAL A 72 2.43 5.56 -0.74
CA VAL A 72 2.09 4.89 -2.00
C VAL A 72 3.13 5.21 -3.04
N TRP A 73 3.63 4.17 -3.68
CA TRP A 73 4.72 4.22 -4.64
C TRP A 73 4.35 3.49 -5.92
N GLU A 74 4.98 3.88 -7.02
CA GLU A 74 4.94 3.20 -8.31
C GLU A 74 6.36 2.79 -8.69
N GLU A 75 6.51 1.54 -9.11
CA GLU A 75 7.64 1.10 -9.93
C GLU A 75 7.25 1.22 -11.40
N GLU A 76 7.90 2.13 -12.09
CA GLU A 76 7.75 2.30 -13.54
C GLU A 76 8.45 1.16 -14.28
N GLY A 77 8.15 0.98 -15.57
CA GLY A 77 8.80 -0.04 -16.41
C GLY A 77 10.33 0.08 -16.51
N SER A 78 10.91 1.21 -16.11
CA SER A 78 12.35 1.44 -15.97
C SER A 78 12.96 0.92 -14.65
N GLY A 79 12.14 0.43 -13.72
CA GLY A 79 12.55 0.11 -12.34
C GLY A 79 12.63 1.33 -11.43
N ARG A 80 12.33 2.53 -11.94
CA ARG A 80 12.34 3.76 -11.15
C ARG A 80 11.16 3.79 -10.17
N LEU A 81 11.46 4.04 -8.89
CA LEU A 81 10.45 4.23 -7.85
C LEU A 81 10.01 5.69 -7.73
N VAL A 82 8.72 5.93 -7.94
CA VAL A 82 8.06 7.23 -7.86
C VAL A 82 7.06 7.23 -6.71
N GLN A 83 7.13 8.21 -5.82
CA GLN A 83 6.19 8.34 -4.70
C GLN A 83 4.97 9.17 -5.12
N HIS A 84 3.77 8.62 -4.89
CA HIS A 84 2.49 9.29 -5.14
C HIS A 84 1.79 9.75 -3.86
N PHE A 85 2.12 9.14 -2.72
CA PHE A 85 1.61 9.56 -1.42
C PHE A 85 2.68 9.41 -0.31
N PRO A 86 2.84 10.40 0.58
CA PRO A 86 2.28 11.76 0.50
C PRO A 86 2.69 12.50 -0.79
N ILE A 87 1.86 13.46 -1.21
CA ILE A 87 2.09 14.23 -2.45
C ILE A 87 3.38 15.05 -2.31
N GLY A 88 4.15 15.13 -3.40
CA GLY A 88 5.37 15.96 -3.47
C GLY A 88 6.61 15.31 -2.86
N GLY A 89 6.59 14.00 -2.58
CA GLY A 89 7.73 13.28 -2.01
C GLY A 89 7.96 13.57 -0.52
N ALA A 90 6.96 14.11 0.16
CA ALA A 90 7.07 14.42 1.58
C ALA A 90 7.16 13.13 2.43
N PRO A 91 7.91 13.14 3.54
CA PRO A 91 7.96 12.01 4.44
C PRO A 91 6.56 11.74 5.02
N ALA A 92 6.23 10.46 5.19
CA ALA A 92 4.97 10.01 5.78
C ALA A 92 4.98 10.21 7.31
N THR A 93 5.04 11.46 7.77
CA THR A 93 5.14 11.80 9.21
C THR A 93 3.81 11.77 9.94
N ARG A 94 2.69 11.89 9.22
CA ARG A 94 1.35 11.85 9.80
C ARG A 94 0.81 10.41 9.79
N PRO A 95 0.37 9.87 10.94
CA PRO A 95 -0.26 8.56 10.98
C PRO A 95 -1.54 8.50 10.13
N TRP A 96 -1.60 7.51 9.25
CA TRP A 96 -2.79 7.01 8.59
C TRP A 96 -3.62 6.18 9.58
N PRO A 97 -4.93 6.45 9.72
CA PRO A 97 -5.77 5.75 10.69
C PRO A 97 -6.08 4.31 10.25
N ALA A 98 -6.29 3.43 11.24
CA ALA A 98 -6.89 2.13 11.00
C ALA A 98 -8.32 2.26 10.43
N GLY A 99 -8.74 1.28 9.64
CA GLY A 99 -10.11 1.17 9.17
C GLY A 99 -10.23 0.80 7.69
N PRO A 100 -11.46 0.90 7.16
CA PRO A 100 -11.76 0.54 5.78
C PRO A 100 -11.03 1.46 4.78
N PRO A 101 -10.88 1.05 3.52
CA PRO A 101 -10.26 1.87 2.50
C PRO A 101 -10.87 3.27 2.38
N ARG A 102 -10.00 4.30 2.38
CA ARG A 102 -10.39 5.70 2.17
C ARG A 102 -9.64 6.25 0.98
N LEU A 103 -10.30 7.12 0.20
CA LEU A 103 -9.67 7.78 -0.94
C LEU A 103 -8.52 8.67 -0.47
N LEU A 104 -7.38 8.52 -1.13
CA LEU A 104 -6.26 9.44 -0.99
C LEU A 104 -6.60 10.76 -1.70
N PRO A 105 -6.01 11.88 -1.24
CA PRO A 105 -6.10 13.16 -1.95
C PRO A 105 -5.38 13.07 -3.31
N GLY A 106 -5.90 13.79 -4.29
CA GLY A 106 -5.32 13.86 -5.63
C GLY A 106 -5.70 12.70 -6.56
N SER A 107 -5.12 12.75 -7.75
CA SER A 107 -5.18 11.74 -8.79
C SER A 107 -3.93 11.83 -9.67
N LEU A 108 -3.47 10.70 -10.18
CA LEU A 108 -2.37 10.62 -11.14
C LEU A 108 -2.95 10.54 -12.54
N VAL A 109 -2.58 11.43 -13.45
CA VAL A 109 -2.90 11.28 -14.88
C VAL A 109 -1.77 10.53 -15.54
N LEU A 110 -2.11 9.44 -16.24
CA LEU A 110 -1.13 8.63 -16.94
C LEU A 110 -0.55 9.37 -18.15
N ASP A 111 0.76 9.33 -18.27
CA ASP A 111 1.50 9.82 -19.43
C ASP A 111 1.57 8.76 -20.53
N GLU A 112 2.38 9.01 -21.56
CA GLU A 112 2.57 8.10 -22.70
C GLU A 112 3.55 6.96 -22.41
N SER A 113 4.04 6.82 -21.17
CA SER A 113 4.94 5.73 -20.81
C SER A 113 4.22 4.38 -20.94
N ALA A 114 4.85 3.45 -21.65
CA ALA A 114 4.34 2.11 -21.85
C ALA A 114 5.00 1.11 -20.90
N GLY A 115 4.30 0.02 -20.62
CA GLY A 115 4.84 -1.12 -19.88
C GLY A 115 4.07 -1.45 -18.60
N PRO A 116 4.53 -2.47 -17.86
CA PRO A 116 3.97 -2.79 -16.56
C PRO A 116 4.22 -1.63 -15.59
N SER A 117 3.28 -1.40 -14.69
CA SER A 117 3.46 -0.48 -13.57
C SER A 117 2.92 -1.12 -12.32
N ARG A 118 3.77 -1.21 -11.30
CA ARG A 118 3.46 -1.86 -10.03
C ARG A 118 3.31 -0.79 -8.96
N PHE A 119 2.12 -0.70 -8.39
CA PHE A 119 1.81 0.26 -7.32
C PHE A 119 1.89 -0.44 -5.98
N ALA A 120 2.72 0.05 -5.06
CA ALA A 120 2.83 -0.45 -3.69
C ALA A 120 2.18 0.52 -2.70
N ALA A 121 1.29 0.01 -1.86
CA ALA A 121 0.89 0.70 -0.63
C ALA A 121 1.66 0.10 0.54
N VAL A 122 2.42 0.93 1.25
CA VAL A 122 3.31 0.52 2.35
C VAL A 122 2.93 1.28 3.62
N LEU A 123 2.71 0.54 4.70
CA LEU A 123 2.38 1.06 6.02
C LEU A 123 3.48 0.67 6.99
N CYS A 124 4.14 1.66 7.58
CA CYS A 124 5.18 1.46 8.58
C CYS A 124 4.68 1.81 9.99
N GLU A 125 5.21 1.18 11.04
CA GLU A 125 4.83 1.52 12.42
C GLU A 125 5.27 2.94 12.78
N GLU A 126 6.51 3.26 12.41
CA GLU A 126 7.18 4.54 12.61
C GLU A 126 7.38 5.29 11.29
N PRO A 127 7.49 6.62 11.31
CA PRO A 127 7.81 7.37 10.11
C PRO A 127 9.26 7.05 9.72
N LEU A 128 9.44 6.62 8.47
CA LEU A 128 10.78 6.38 7.92
C LEU A 128 11.26 7.59 7.12
N GLU A 129 12.57 7.82 7.18
CA GLU A 129 13.29 8.69 6.26
C GLU A 129 13.18 8.18 4.81
N PRO A 130 13.34 9.04 3.79
CA PRO A 130 13.08 8.69 2.39
C PRO A 130 13.88 7.48 1.87
N GLU A 131 15.17 7.38 2.15
CA GLU A 131 16.02 6.28 1.70
C GLU A 131 15.63 4.91 2.32
N PRO A 132 15.51 4.77 3.66
CA PRO A 132 14.99 3.55 4.27
C PRO A 132 13.62 3.14 3.73
N LEU A 133 12.72 4.11 3.53
CA LEU A 133 11.39 3.84 2.98
C LEU A 133 11.47 3.31 1.55
N ARG A 134 12.30 3.93 0.69
CA ARG A 134 12.53 3.49 -0.68
C ARG A 134 13.07 2.05 -0.73
N ASN A 135 13.99 1.70 0.16
CA ASN A 135 14.52 0.34 0.27
C ASN A 135 13.44 -0.66 0.69
N ALA A 136 12.60 -0.33 1.68
CA ALA A 136 11.49 -1.17 2.10
C ALA A 136 10.47 -1.39 0.96
N VAL A 137 10.16 -0.33 0.22
CA VAL A 137 9.28 -0.39 -0.96
C VAL A 137 9.85 -1.31 -2.04
N ALA A 138 11.14 -1.18 -2.37
CA ALA A 138 11.80 -2.05 -3.34
C ALA A 138 11.74 -3.53 -2.94
N GLN A 139 11.92 -3.83 -1.63
CA GLN A 139 11.78 -5.19 -1.12
C GLN A 139 10.33 -5.71 -1.20
N ILE A 140 9.33 -4.87 -0.93
CA ILE A 140 7.92 -5.26 -1.04
C ILE A 140 7.57 -5.59 -2.50
N LEU A 141 8.07 -4.79 -3.45
CA LEU A 141 7.84 -4.99 -4.88
C LEU A 141 8.52 -6.24 -5.43
N SER A 142 9.74 -6.56 -4.98
CA SER A 142 10.47 -7.75 -5.44
C SER A 142 9.85 -9.08 -4.96
N ARG A 143 9.05 -9.06 -3.89
CA ARG A 143 8.41 -10.28 -3.36
C ARG A 143 7.18 -10.76 -4.13
N ILE A 144 6.73 -10.06 -5.19
CA ILE A 144 5.59 -10.51 -6.03
C ILE A 144 6.01 -11.57 -7.04
N ASP A 145 7.29 -11.64 -7.37
CA ASP A 145 7.84 -12.74 -8.17
C ASP A 145 8.11 -14.00 -7.30
N ALA A 146 7.81 -13.94 -5.99
CA ALA A 146 7.91 -15.08 -5.08
C ALA A 146 6.63 -15.94 -5.10
N PRO A 147 6.72 -17.28 -5.05
CA PRO A 147 5.56 -18.16 -5.13
C PRO A 147 4.51 -17.85 -4.06
N VAL A 148 3.23 -17.99 -4.44
CA VAL A 148 2.07 -17.85 -3.54
C VAL A 148 2.29 -18.73 -2.30
N GLY A 149 2.29 -18.13 -1.11
CA GLY A 149 2.64 -18.79 0.15
C GLY A 149 3.95 -18.32 0.78
N SER A 150 4.69 -17.44 0.12
CA SER A 150 5.80 -16.71 0.73
C SER A 150 5.27 -15.76 1.82
N ALA A 151 5.80 -15.85 3.03
CA ALA A 151 5.47 -14.98 4.16
C ALA A 151 5.58 -13.49 3.77
N PRO A 152 4.79 -12.57 4.39
CA PRO A 152 4.90 -11.15 4.11
C PRO A 152 6.36 -10.70 4.21
N ALA A 153 6.79 -9.95 3.20
CA ALA A 153 7.05 -8.52 3.35
C ALA A 153 7.69 -7.89 4.59
N GLU A 154 7.94 -8.56 5.73
CA GLU A 154 8.47 -7.86 6.89
C GLU A 154 9.92 -7.43 6.60
N THR A 155 10.08 -6.12 6.44
CA THR A 155 11.14 -5.41 7.16
C THR A 155 10.56 -5.15 8.55
N ASP A 156 11.34 -5.19 9.62
CA ASP A 156 10.83 -5.24 11.01
C ASP A 156 9.78 -4.17 11.38
N SER A 157 9.60 -3.11 10.58
CA SER A 157 8.64 -2.04 10.81
C SER A 157 7.59 -1.78 9.72
N CYS A 158 7.66 -2.40 8.53
CA CYS A 158 6.75 -2.09 7.42
C CYS A 158 6.06 -3.31 6.82
N VAL A 159 4.78 -3.11 6.48
CA VAL A 159 3.95 -4.07 5.76
C VAL A 159 3.40 -3.42 4.50
N GLY A 160 3.22 -4.18 3.42
CA GLY A 160 2.69 -3.60 2.19
C GLY A 160 1.97 -4.60 1.31
N MET A 161 1.32 -4.05 0.30
CA MET A 161 0.69 -4.81 -0.77
C MET A 161 0.94 -4.13 -2.10
N VAL A 162 0.80 -4.90 -3.18
CA VAL A 162 1.06 -4.39 -4.52
C VAL A 162 -0.10 -4.67 -5.46
N PHE A 163 -0.28 -3.76 -6.41
CA PHE A 163 -1.27 -3.81 -7.46
C PHE A 163 -0.61 -3.50 -8.80
N GLU A 164 -0.72 -4.42 -9.76
CA GLU A 164 -0.18 -4.22 -11.10
C GLU A 164 -1.23 -3.64 -12.05
N LEU A 165 -0.82 -2.70 -12.89
CA LEU A 165 -1.53 -2.23 -14.08
C LEU A 165 -0.62 -2.34 -15.31
N LYS A 166 -1.22 -2.43 -16.50
CA LYS A 166 -0.51 -2.45 -17.78
C LYS A 166 -0.78 -1.15 -18.52
N LYS A 167 0.21 -0.26 -18.61
CA LYS A 167 0.09 0.97 -19.40
C LYS A 167 0.21 0.63 -20.88
N ALA A 168 -0.82 0.94 -21.65
CA ALA A 168 -0.79 0.82 -23.10
C ALA A 168 0.15 1.89 -23.68
N SER A 169 0.95 1.53 -24.69
CA SER A 169 1.65 2.53 -25.50
C SER A 169 0.66 3.36 -26.29
N GLY A 170 0.92 4.66 -26.43
CA GLY A 170 0.19 5.54 -27.34
C GLY A 170 0.41 5.13 -28.80
N GLY A 171 -0.36 4.16 -29.27
CA GLY A 171 -0.38 3.70 -30.65
C GLY A 171 -1.74 3.07 -30.91
N GLY A 172 -2.54 3.74 -31.76
CA GLY A 172 -3.91 3.36 -32.11
C GLY A 172 -4.05 2.02 -32.79
#